data_AF-A0AAJ2LX17-F1
#
_entry.id   AF-A0AAJ2LX17-F1
#
_cell.length_a   1.000
_cell.length_b   1.000
_cell.length_c   1.000
_cell.angle_alpha   90.00
_cell.angle_beta   90.00
_cell.angle_gamma   90.00
#
_symmetry.space_group_name_H-M   'P 1'
#
loop_
_entity.id
_entity.type
_entity.pdbx_description
1 polymer ?
#
loop_
_entity_poly.entity_id
_entity_poly.type
_entity_poly.pdbx_seq_one_letter_code
_entity_poly.pdbx_strand_id
1 'polypeptide(L)'
;MNTTDALEAFAQTWTGDLTYDVAPSLSCHEVDTLATLLRALGYTAAADAWITEHSRTDDEGDAHYVTPAAVLREHLSATSDRTPWVELREEEPDAFGAGHIVLYAGDRHRFAITEQCDRPSDDPDRDVVGREWQTAERASGEGWTITATGHADTEHVRDLLTATAGWMRAVRP
;
A
#
# COMPACT_ATOMS: atom_id res chain seq x y z
N MET A 1 -13.68 -12.94 -37.10
CA MET A 1 -13.34 -13.14 -35.68
C MET A 1 -14.46 -13.94 -35.06
N ASN A 2 -14.15 -15.12 -34.52
CA ASN A 2 -15.15 -15.92 -33.80
C ASN A 2 -15.22 -15.48 -32.31
N THR A 3 -16.17 -16.01 -31.54
CA THR A 3 -16.37 -15.63 -30.13
C THR A 3 -15.14 -15.90 -29.26
N THR A 4 -14.45 -17.02 -29.48
CA THR A 4 -13.24 -17.38 -28.74
C THR A 4 -12.11 -16.40 -29.01
N ASP A 5 -11.86 -16.08 -30.30
CA ASP A 5 -10.84 -15.10 -30.69
C ASP A 5 -11.13 -13.72 -30.07
N ALA A 6 -12.41 -13.32 -30.03
CA ALA A 6 -12.83 -12.05 -29.45
C ALA A 6 -12.65 -12.00 -27.93
N LEU A 7 -12.95 -13.09 -27.23
CA LEU A 7 -12.76 -13.20 -25.78
C LEU A 7 -11.28 -13.21 -25.40
N GLU A 8 -10.44 -13.87 -26.18
CA GLU A 8 -9.00 -13.90 -25.95
C GLU A 8 -8.37 -12.52 -26.19
N ALA A 9 -8.75 -11.84 -27.28
CA ALA A 9 -8.31 -10.47 -27.55
C ALA A 9 -8.80 -9.48 -26.47
N PHE A 10 -10.02 -9.66 -25.97
CA PHE A 10 -10.52 -8.92 -24.82
C PHE A 10 -9.62 -9.18 -23.60
N ALA A 11 -9.46 -10.43 -23.16
CA ALA A 11 -8.66 -10.73 -21.97
C ALA A 11 -7.24 -10.16 -22.06
N GLN A 12 -6.56 -10.31 -23.20
CA GLN A 12 -5.23 -9.73 -23.42
C GLN A 12 -5.20 -8.21 -23.22
N THR A 13 -6.18 -7.48 -23.76
CA THR A 13 -6.30 -6.03 -23.61
C THR A 13 -6.45 -5.61 -22.14
N TRP A 14 -7.17 -6.41 -21.36
CA TRP A 14 -7.48 -6.13 -19.96
C TRP A 14 -6.49 -6.79 -18.97
N THR A 15 -5.34 -7.28 -19.42
CA THR A 15 -4.29 -7.85 -18.54
C THR A 15 -3.06 -6.94 -18.36
N GLY A 16 -3.04 -5.79 -19.04
CA GLY A 16 -1.90 -4.86 -19.04
C GLY A 16 -2.10 -3.62 -18.17
N ASP A 17 -1.30 -2.58 -18.44
CA ASP A 17 -1.20 -1.37 -17.61
C ASP A 17 -2.50 -0.55 -17.50
N LEU A 18 -3.50 -0.83 -18.33
CA LEU A 18 -4.81 -0.17 -18.30
C LEU A 18 -5.51 -0.30 -16.94
N THR A 19 -5.21 -1.36 -16.18
CA THR A 19 -5.79 -1.60 -14.85
C THR A 19 -5.60 -0.39 -13.93
N TYR A 20 -4.43 0.26 -13.94
CA TYR A 20 -4.13 1.42 -13.09
C TYR A 20 -5.00 2.64 -13.40
N ASP A 21 -5.31 2.86 -14.67
CA ASP A 21 -6.05 4.04 -15.12
C ASP A 21 -7.57 3.85 -14.98
N VAL A 22 -8.05 2.62 -15.19
CA VAL A 22 -9.49 2.36 -15.37
C VAL A 22 -10.15 1.76 -14.13
N ALA A 23 -9.46 0.89 -13.38
CA ALA A 23 -10.05 0.23 -12.22
C ALA A 23 -10.67 1.21 -11.19
N PRO A 24 -10.09 2.39 -10.90
CA PRO A 24 -10.68 3.38 -9.99
C PRO A 24 -12.00 3.99 -10.46
N SER A 25 -12.33 3.89 -11.75
CA SER A 25 -13.54 4.51 -12.33
C SER A 25 -14.70 3.54 -12.49
N LEU A 26 -14.47 2.25 -12.26
CA LEU A 26 -15.51 1.22 -12.32
C LEU A 26 -16.26 1.16 -11.00
N SER A 27 -17.51 0.71 -11.03
CA SER A 27 -18.21 0.26 -9.82
C SER A 27 -17.72 -1.13 -9.38
N CYS A 28 -17.90 -1.48 -8.10
CA CYS A 28 -17.53 -2.81 -7.59
C CYS A 28 -18.15 -3.94 -8.42
N HIS A 29 -19.42 -3.78 -8.83
CA HIS A 29 -20.10 -4.78 -9.64
C HIS A 29 -19.48 -4.96 -11.04
N GLU A 30 -19.04 -3.86 -11.66
CA GLU A 30 -18.36 -3.91 -12.95
C GLU A 30 -16.99 -4.58 -12.83
N VAL A 31 -16.23 -4.24 -11.79
CA VAL A 31 -14.91 -4.85 -11.56
C VAL A 31 -15.04 -6.34 -11.21
N ASP A 32 -16.05 -6.74 -10.44
CA ASP A 32 -16.34 -8.14 -10.11
C ASP A 32 -16.70 -8.95 -11.35
N THR A 33 -17.54 -8.38 -12.21
CA THR A 33 -17.96 -9.03 -13.45
C THR A 33 -16.76 -9.22 -14.38
N LEU A 34 -15.90 -8.21 -14.49
CA LEU A 34 -14.65 -8.28 -15.25
C LEU A 34 -13.69 -9.34 -14.67
N ALA A 35 -13.44 -9.30 -13.36
CA ALA A 35 -12.57 -10.25 -12.68
C ALA A 35 -13.08 -11.69 -12.82
N THR A 36 -14.40 -11.90 -12.73
CA THR A 36 -15.05 -13.20 -12.95
C THR A 36 -14.79 -13.72 -14.37
N LEU A 37 -14.94 -12.85 -15.38
CA LEU A 37 -14.66 -13.22 -16.78
C LEU A 37 -13.18 -13.58 -16.98
N LEU A 38 -12.26 -12.77 -16.44
CA LEU A 38 -10.81 -13.04 -16.54
C LEU A 38 -10.44 -14.36 -15.88
N ARG A 39 -10.98 -14.67 -14.69
CA ARG A 39 -10.79 -15.97 -14.02
C ARG A 39 -11.34 -17.13 -14.85
N ALA A 40 -12.53 -16.98 -15.44
CA ALA A 40 -13.13 -18.00 -16.30
C ALA A 40 -12.28 -18.31 -17.55
N LEU A 41 -11.50 -17.32 -18.01
CA LEU A 41 -10.57 -17.45 -19.13
C LEU A 41 -9.14 -17.87 -18.70
N GLY A 42 -8.89 -18.09 -17.41
CA GLY A 42 -7.61 -18.52 -16.85
C GLY A 42 -6.63 -17.40 -16.46
N TYR A 43 -7.04 -16.14 -16.56
CA TYR A 43 -6.23 -14.96 -16.24
C TYR A 43 -6.40 -14.52 -14.78
N THR A 44 -6.18 -15.44 -13.82
CA THR A 44 -6.44 -15.19 -12.38
C THR A 44 -5.61 -14.03 -11.82
N ALA A 45 -4.32 -13.94 -12.16
CA ALA A 45 -3.46 -12.86 -11.67
C ALA A 45 -3.93 -11.47 -12.14
N ALA A 46 -4.43 -11.37 -13.37
CA ALA A 46 -4.99 -10.12 -13.87
C ALA A 46 -6.31 -9.78 -13.16
N ALA A 47 -7.16 -10.78 -12.92
CA ALA A 47 -8.40 -10.57 -12.16
C ALA A 47 -8.12 -10.02 -10.75
N ASP A 48 -7.13 -10.56 -10.06
CA ASP A 48 -6.74 -10.10 -8.73
C ASP A 48 -6.15 -8.69 -8.77
N ALA A 49 -5.38 -8.35 -9.82
CA ALA A 49 -4.90 -6.98 -10.04
C ALA A 49 -6.05 -5.98 -10.23
N TRP A 50 -7.12 -6.34 -10.95
CA TRP A 50 -8.31 -5.49 -11.10
C TRP A 50 -9.03 -5.23 -9.80
N ILE A 51 -9.30 -6.27 -9.00
CA ILE A 51 -9.91 -6.11 -7.67
C ILE A 51 -9.02 -5.24 -6.79
N THR A 52 -7.72 -5.54 -6.75
CA THR A 52 -6.75 -4.84 -5.88
C THR A 52 -6.61 -3.37 -6.26
N GLU A 53 -6.63 -3.04 -7.55
CA GLU A 53 -6.50 -1.65 -7.97
C GLU A 53 -7.79 -0.86 -7.73
N HIS A 54 -8.95 -1.48 -7.99
CA HIS A 54 -10.26 -0.87 -7.73
C HIS A 54 -10.49 -0.62 -6.24
N SER A 55 -10.18 -1.60 -5.38
CA SER A 55 -10.38 -1.48 -3.93
C SER A 55 -9.58 -0.36 -3.27
N ARG A 56 -8.62 0.25 -3.99
CA ARG A 56 -7.87 1.42 -3.51
C ARG A 56 -8.69 2.71 -3.51
N THR A 57 -9.87 2.71 -4.13
CA THR A 57 -10.80 3.85 -4.15
C THR A 57 -12.15 3.54 -3.53
N ASP A 58 -12.35 2.35 -2.97
CA ASP A 58 -13.58 1.99 -2.28
C ASP A 58 -13.69 2.76 -0.95
N ASP A 59 -14.89 3.27 -0.67
CA ASP A 59 -15.21 3.99 0.57
C ASP A 59 -15.77 3.03 1.63
N GLU A 60 -15.82 3.48 2.89
CA GLU A 60 -16.36 2.69 3.99
C GLU A 60 -17.81 2.26 3.71
N GLY A 61 -18.02 0.94 3.59
CA GLY A 61 -19.33 0.34 3.25
C GLY A 61 -19.39 -0.32 1.87
N ASP A 62 -18.38 -0.13 1.03
CA ASP A 62 -18.27 -0.80 -0.26
C ASP A 62 -17.79 -2.25 -0.13
N ALA A 63 -18.13 -3.08 -1.13
CA ALA A 63 -17.93 -4.53 -1.08
C ALA A 63 -16.46 -4.96 -1.00
N HIS A 64 -15.55 -4.16 -1.56
CA HIS A 64 -14.11 -4.41 -1.46
C HIS A 64 -13.40 -3.40 -0.57
N TYR A 65 -14.14 -2.66 0.27
CA TYR A 65 -13.54 -1.75 1.23
C TYR A 65 -12.58 -2.52 2.15
N VAL A 66 -11.32 -2.11 2.12
CA VAL A 66 -10.30 -2.53 3.05
C VAL A 66 -9.91 -1.29 3.84
N THR A 67 -9.77 -1.41 5.16
CA THR A 67 -9.42 -0.24 5.98
C THR A 67 -8.13 0.39 5.46
N PRO A 68 -7.98 1.73 5.52
CA PRO A 68 -6.75 2.40 5.08
C PRO A 68 -5.48 1.84 5.73
N ALA A 69 -5.61 1.33 6.96
CA ALA A 69 -4.56 0.64 7.69
C ALA A 69 -4.14 -0.69 7.04
N ALA A 70 -5.11 -1.50 6.59
CA ALA A 70 -4.84 -2.77 5.93
C ALA A 70 -4.31 -2.56 4.50
N VAL A 71 -4.84 -1.58 3.74
CA VAL A 71 -4.30 -1.19 2.42
C VAL A 71 -2.83 -0.79 2.53
N LEU A 72 -2.49 0.04 3.52
CA LEU A 72 -1.11 0.47 3.76
C LEU A 72 -0.20 -0.73 4.05
N ARG A 73 -0.57 -1.59 5.01
CA ARG A 73 0.25 -2.75 5.40
C ARG A 73 0.48 -3.70 4.22
N GLU A 74 -0.56 -4.04 3.48
CA GLU A 74 -0.46 -4.90 2.30
C GLU A 74 0.48 -4.29 1.25
N HIS A 75 0.32 -2.98 0.95
CA HIS A 75 1.16 -2.29 -0.02
C HIS A 75 2.64 -2.26 0.41
N LEU A 76 2.91 -1.99 1.68
CA LEU A 76 4.28 -1.96 2.22
C LEU A 76 4.91 -3.35 2.21
N SER A 77 4.15 -4.39 2.58
CA SER A 77 4.60 -5.78 2.53
C SER A 77 4.97 -6.19 1.10
N ALA A 78 4.03 -6.03 0.15
CA ALA A 78 4.25 -6.34 -1.25
C ALA A 78 5.41 -5.52 -1.86
N THR A 79 5.67 -4.32 -1.35
CA THR A 79 6.80 -3.49 -1.79
C THR A 79 8.14 -3.99 -1.24
N SER A 80 8.20 -4.39 0.03
CA SER A 80 9.39 -5.01 0.63
C SER A 80 9.74 -6.32 -0.06
N ASP A 81 8.75 -7.17 -0.36
CA ASP A 81 8.96 -8.44 -1.08
C ASP A 81 9.62 -8.27 -2.45
N ARG A 82 9.31 -7.17 -3.15
CA ARG A 82 9.88 -6.84 -4.47
C ARG A 82 11.19 -6.04 -4.37
N THR A 83 11.57 -5.59 -3.18
CA THR A 83 12.70 -4.68 -2.95
C THR A 83 13.68 -5.30 -1.96
N PRO A 84 14.62 -6.15 -2.40
CA PRO A 84 15.43 -6.99 -1.50
C PRO A 84 16.40 -6.21 -0.58
N TRP A 85 16.59 -4.90 -0.82
CA TRP A 85 17.40 -4.02 0.02
C TRP A 85 16.59 -3.22 1.04
N VAL A 86 15.26 -3.41 1.06
CA VAL A 86 14.34 -2.83 2.05
C VAL A 86 13.75 -3.93 2.93
N GLU A 87 13.89 -3.75 4.24
CA GLU A 87 13.28 -4.63 5.25
C GLU A 87 12.12 -3.91 5.93
N LEU A 88 10.93 -4.52 5.92
CA LEU A 88 9.77 -4.07 6.68
C LEU A 88 9.76 -4.70 8.08
N ARG A 89 9.55 -3.88 9.12
CA ARG A 89 9.39 -4.32 10.51
C ARG A 89 8.21 -3.64 11.18
N GLU A 90 7.60 -4.36 12.12
CA GLU A 90 6.73 -3.77 13.12
C GLU A 90 7.53 -3.53 14.40
N GLU A 91 7.44 -2.32 14.95
CA GLU A 91 8.21 -1.89 16.11
C GLU A 91 7.31 -1.13 17.09
N GLU A 92 7.71 -1.09 18.36
CA GLU A 92 7.07 -0.22 19.35
C GLU A 92 7.77 1.15 19.34
N PRO A 93 7.09 2.26 19.00
CA PRO A 93 7.73 3.57 18.85
C PRO A 93 8.56 3.99 20.05
N ASP A 94 8.07 3.69 21.26
CA ASP A 94 8.73 4.03 22.52
C ASP A 94 10.01 3.22 22.76
N ALA A 95 10.08 1.99 22.23
CA ALA A 95 11.25 1.11 22.38
C ALA A 95 12.32 1.38 21.32
N PHE A 96 11.93 1.72 20.09
CA PHE A 96 12.84 1.86 18.94
C PHE A 96 13.01 3.30 18.45
N GLY A 97 12.36 4.24 19.13
CA GLY A 97 12.48 5.68 18.94
C GLY A 97 11.83 6.19 17.64
N ALA A 98 10.96 5.40 16.99
CA ALA A 98 9.94 5.85 16.03
C ALA A 98 9.21 4.69 15.36
N GLY A 99 7.92 4.94 15.06
CA GLY A 99 7.13 4.15 14.13
C GLY A 99 6.58 2.87 14.72
N HIS A 100 5.33 2.58 14.38
CA HIS A 100 4.74 1.26 14.54
C HIS A 100 5.11 0.35 13.36
N ILE A 101 5.28 0.95 12.18
CA ILE A 101 5.68 0.28 10.94
C ILE A 101 6.93 0.99 10.42
N VAL A 102 8.02 0.25 10.19
CA VAL A 102 9.32 0.82 9.82
C VAL A 102 9.92 0.08 8.63
N LEU A 103 10.33 0.83 7.62
CA LEU A 103 11.12 0.35 6.49
C LEU A 103 12.58 0.72 6.73
N TYR A 104 13.47 -0.27 6.66
CA TYR A 104 14.91 -0.09 6.78
C TYR A 104 15.59 -0.31 5.43
N ALA A 105 16.44 0.63 5.03
CA ALA A 105 17.39 0.44 3.93
C ALA A 105 18.79 0.29 4.52
N GLY A 106 19.19 -0.95 4.75
CA GLY A 106 20.38 -1.29 5.53
C GLY A 106 20.30 -0.78 6.96
N ASP A 107 21.44 -0.47 7.57
CA ASP A 107 21.53 0.06 8.94
C ASP A 107 21.57 1.60 9.00
N ARG A 108 21.50 2.28 7.85
CA ARG A 108 21.75 3.72 7.74
C ARG A 108 20.51 4.57 7.53
N HIS A 109 19.46 4.05 6.93
CA HIS A 109 18.26 4.81 6.60
C HIS A 109 17.01 4.08 7.08
N ARG A 110 16.04 4.84 7.60
CA ARG A 110 14.71 4.32 7.90
C ARG A 110 13.61 5.29 7.48
N PHE A 111 12.46 4.73 7.15
CA PHE A 111 11.18 5.43 7.03
C PHE A 111 10.23 4.83 8.07
N ALA A 112 9.83 5.61 9.05
CA ALA A 112 9.03 5.17 10.19
C ALA A 112 7.64 5.80 10.14
N ILE A 113 6.60 5.00 10.35
CA ILE A 113 5.19 5.39 10.31
C ILE A 113 4.58 5.12 11.68
N THR A 114 4.10 6.18 12.33
CA THR A 114 3.44 6.12 13.63
C THR A 114 1.95 6.33 13.44
N GLU A 115 1.14 5.31 13.72
CA GLU A 115 -0.32 5.44 13.78
C GLU A 115 -0.76 6.36 14.94
N GLN A 116 -1.62 7.31 14.63
CA GLN A 116 -2.30 8.19 15.60
C GLN A 116 -3.70 7.63 15.84
N CYS A 117 -4.00 7.38 17.11
CA CYS A 117 -5.32 6.93 17.53
C CYS A 117 -6.12 8.08 18.15
N ASP A 118 -7.45 8.03 18.02
CA ASP A 118 -8.35 8.99 18.68
C ASP A 118 -8.41 8.82 20.20
N ARG A 119 -8.06 7.63 20.69
CA ARG A 119 -8.07 7.23 22.09
C ARG A 119 -6.69 6.69 22.54
N PRO A 120 -6.43 6.68 23.86
CA PRO A 120 -5.22 6.08 24.44
C PRO A 120 -5.01 4.61 24.04
N SER A 121 -3.78 4.12 24.17
CA SER A 121 -3.38 2.77 23.73
C SER A 121 -4.05 1.62 24.48
N ASP A 122 -4.53 1.87 25.70
CA ASP A 122 -5.22 0.89 26.55
C ASP A 122 -6.74 0.83 26.29
N ASP A 123 -7.26 1.72 25.44
CA ASP A 123 -8.67 1.73 25.05
C ASP A 123 -8.92 0.68 23.94
N PRO A 124 -9.79 -0.33 24.17
CA PRO A 124 -10.06 -1.36 23.18
C PRO A 124 -10.85 -0.84 21.97
N ASP A 125 -11.54 0.29 22.10
CA ASP A 125 -12.35 0.91 21.06
C ASP A 125 -11.56 2.02 20.34
N ARG A 126 -10.23 2.08 20.48
CA ARG A 126 -9.40 3.08 19.78
C ARG A 126 -9.38 2.82 18.28
N ASP A 127 -9.54 3.88 17.51
CA ASP A 127 -9.45 3.86 16.05
C ASP A 127 -8.25 4.64 15.57
N VAL A 128 -7.60 4.15 14.52
CA VAL A 128 -6.51 4.89 13.85
C VAL A 128 -7.13 6.00 13.01
N VAL A 129 -6.90 7.24 13.42
CA VAL A 129 -7.44 8.45 12.76
C VAL A 129 -6.42 9.18 11.88
N GLY A 130 -5.15 8.77 11.93
CA GLY A 130 -4.12 9.34 11.10
C GLY A 130 -2.78 8.68 11.31
N ARG A 131 -1.78 9.16 10.59
CA ARG A 131 -0.40 8.65 10.63
C ARG A 131 0.56 9.81 10.51
N GLU A 132 1.56 9.80 11.36
CA GLU A 132 2.77 10.59 11.15
C GLU A 132 3.84 9.71 10.55
N TRP A 133 4.65 10.27 9.67
CA TRP A 133 5.81 9.58 9.14
C TRP A 133 7.05 10.44 9.29
N GLN A 134 8.19 9.77 9.41
CA GLN A 134 9.48 10.43 9.41
C GLN A 134 10.53 9.59 8.69
N THR A 135 11.43 10.26 7.98
CA THR A 135 12.66 9.65 7.50
C THR A 135 13.79 9.99 8.45
N ALA A 136 14.68 9.03 8.69
CA ALA A 136 15.86 9.29 9.50
C ALA A 136 17.07 8.57 8.94
N GLU A 137 18.24 9.14 9.22
CA GLU A 137 19.53 8.61 8.82
C GLU A 137 20.46 8.50 10.03
N ARG A 138 21.42 7.58 9.97
CA ARG A 138 22.50 7.51 10.96
C ARG A 138 23.82 7.08 10.32
N ALA A 139 24.91 7.55 10.91
CA ALA A 139 26.20 6.91 10.75
C ALA A 139 26.26 5.63 11.60
N SER A 140 27.16 4.71 11.24
CA SER A 140 27.30 3.45 11.97
C SER A 140 27.67 3.72 13.43
N GLY A 141 26.86 3.20 14.36
CA GLY A 141 27.04 3.39 15.81
C GLY A 141 26.52 4.72 16.37
N GLU A 142 25.92 5.59 15.54
CA GLU A 142 25.33 6.86 15.98
C GLU A 142 23.80 6.78 16.10
N GLY A 143 23.22 7.77 16.78
CA GLY A 143 21.77 7.92 16.90
C GLY A 143 21.11 8.34 15.58
N TRP A 144 19.81 8.12 15.47
CA TRP A 144 19.02 8.55 14.33
C TRP A 144 18.88 10.07 14.27
N THR A 145 19.16 10.65 13.10
CA THR A 145 18.90 12.05 12.78
C THR A 145 17.71 12.11 11.82
N ILE A 146 16.63 12.76 12.24
CA ILE A 146 15.43 12.94 11.41
C ILE A 146 15.77 13.88 10.25
N THR A 147 15.46 13.47 9.03
CA THR A 147 15.73 14.23 7.80
C THR A 147 14.48 14.83 7.18
N ALA A 148 13.32 14.19 7.37
CA ALA A 148 12.03 14.71 6.95
C ALA A 148 10.92 14.12 7.82
N THR A 149 9.79 14.82 7.87
CA THR A 149 8.56 14.40 8.54
C THR A 149 7.36 14.75 7.69
N GLY A 150 6.23 14.07 7.92
CA GLY A 150 4.94 14.47 7.39
C GLY A 150 3.80 13.76 8.09
N HIS A 151 2.59 14.04 7.63
CA HIS A 151 1.35 13.52 8.17
C HIS A 151 0.45 13.06 7.02
N ALA A 152 -0.32 12.00 7.28
CA ALA A 152 -1.39 11.52 6.41
C ALA A 152 -2.57 11.13 7.30
N ASP A 153 -3.73 11.75 7.11
CA ASP A 153 -4.96 11.28 7.72
C ASP A 153 -5.42 9.95 7.06
N THR A 154 -6.56 9.43 7.49
CA THR A 154 -7.12 8.18 6.95
C THR A 154 -7.52 8.25 5.48
N GLU A 155 -7.86 9.44 4.96
CA GLU A 155 -8.26 9.65 3.57
C GLU A 155 -7.03 9.83 2.65
N HIS A 156 -5.91 10.31 3.20
CA HIS A 156 -4.70 10.65 2.44
C HIS A 156 -3.58 9.58 2.53
N VAL A 157 -3.93 8.30 2.70
CA VAL A 157 -2.93 7.20 2.70
C VAL A 157 -2.09 7.16 1.42
N ARG A 158 -2.62 7.63 0.28
CA ARG A 158 -1.87 7.75 -0.99
C ARG A 158 -0.66 8.69 -0.90
N ASP A 159 -0.74 9.75 -0.11
CA ASP A 159 0.36 10.69 0.05
C ASP A 159 1.50 10.04 0.85
N LEU A 160 1.15 9.24 1.86
CA LEU A 160 2.10 8.42 2.61
C LEU A 160 2.80 7.38 1.72
N LEU A 161 2.06 6.70 0.84
CA LEU A 161 2.64 5.77 -0.13
C LEU A 161 3.57 6.49 -1.13
N THR A 162 3.18 7.68 -1.57
CA THR A 162 4.01 8.53 -2.46
C THR A 162 5.30 8.95 -1.78
N ALA A 163 5.23 9.39 -0.51
CA ALA A 163 6.40 9.74 0.29
C ALA A 163 7.32 8.53 0.49
N THR A 164 6.76 7.36 0.79
CA THR A 164 7.49 6.10 0.94
C THR A 164 8.25 5.73 -0.34
N ALA A 165 7.57 5.75 -1.49
CA ALA A 165 8.19 5.46 -2.78
C ALA A 165 9.27 6.49 -3.15
N GLY A 166 9.05 7.77 -2.83
CA GLY A 166 10.03 8.84 -3.00
C GLY A 166 11.29 8.61 -2.18
N TRP A 167 11.13 8.28 -0.90
CA TRP A 167 12.24 7.92 -0.01
C TRP A 167 13.01 6.70 -0.52
N MET A 168 12.31 5.62 -0.90
CA MET A 168 12.96 4.41 -1.45
C MET A 168 13.82 4.74 -2.68
N ARG A 169 13.35 5.60 -3.58
CA ARG A 169 14.16 6.03 -4.73
C ARG A 169 15.41 6.80 -4.31
N ALA A 170 15.33 7.59 -3.24
CA ALA A 170 16.43 8.43 -2.75
C ALA A 170 17.52 7.62 -2.01
N VAL A 171 17.15 6.57 -1.29
CA VAL A 171 18.09 5.77 -0.46
C VAL A 171 18.52 4.45 -1.11
N ARG A 172 18.09 4.20 -2.35
CA ARG A 172 18.49 3.01 -3.11
C ARG A 172 20.02 2.95 -3.24
N PRO A 173 20.65 1.80 -2.92
CA PRO A 173 22.09 1.62 -3.05
C PRO A 173 22.59 1.61 -4.50
#